data_AF-A0AAU9Y7B3-F1
#
_entry.id   AF-A0AAU9Y7B3-F1
#
_cell.length_a   1.000
_cell.length_b   1.000
_cell.length_c   1.000
_cell.angle_alpha   90.00
_cell.angle_beta   90.00
_cell.angle_gamma   90.00
#
_symmetry.space_group_name_H-M   'P 1'
#
loop_
_entity.id
_entity.type
_entity.pdbx_description
1 polymer ?
#
loop_
_entity_poly.entity_id
_entity_poly.type
_entity_poly.pdbx_seq_one_letter_code
_entity_poly.pdbx_strand_id
1 'polypeptide(L)'
;MNYYMLLRVVGDVVPEGLRKIFKQEWDNRYKTNLGEWKDTPDDGKIFCTIIRRQSRRINRYLLETIEKGNRAEWDSSVLCYAILNCDSPDNLNPRIKSNVGDLRYLRNELAHWPTVEISNEYFRTKISKIKIAFHELGLREPEIPGPEIGFSLEEFIAALEELGDIKKKIEELEKKFVRKLTTF
;
A
#
# COMPACT_ATOMS: atom_id res chain seq x y z
N MET A 1 12.96 -3.19 -7.37
CA MET A 1 11.55 -3.48 -7.74
C MET A 1 10.67 -3.76 -6.52
N ASN A 2 11.01 -4.73 -5.65
CA ASN A 2 10.17 -5.16 -4.52
C ASN A 2 9.71 -4.05 -3.57
N TYR A 3 10.56 -3.07 -3.25
CA TYR A 3 10.19 -1.94 -2.38
C TYR A 3 9.02 -1.15 -2.97
N TYR A 4 9.11 -0.75 -4.24
CA TYR A 4 8.05 -0.02 -4.94
C TYR A 4 6.78 -0.86 -5.11
N MET A 5 6.92 -2.15 -5.39
CA MET A 5 5.75 -3.05 -5.46
C MET A 5 5.03 -3.12 -4.12
N LEU A 6 5.78 -3.21 -3.02
CA LEU A 6 5.21 -3.25 -1.68
C LEU A 6 4.61 -1.88 -1.28
N LEU A 7 5.23 -0.76 -1.68
CA LEU A 7 4.65 0.57 -1.52
C LEU A 7 3.32 0.70 -2.26
N ARG A 8 3.21 0.22 -3.50
CA ARG A 8 1.93 0.21 -4.24
C ARG A 8 0.87 -0.64 -3.56
N VAL A 9 1.23 -1.82 -3.09
CA VAL A 9 0.28 -2.66 -2.33
C VAL A 9 -0.24 -1.89 -1.11
N VAL A 10 0.63 -1.22 -0.37
CA VAL A 10 0.26 -0.49 0.86
C VAL A 10 -0.42 0.86 0.59
N GLY A 11 -0.14 1.47 -0.55
CA GLY A 11 -0.66 2.77 -0.98
C GLY A 11 -1.99 2.68 -1.73
N ASP A 12 -2.22 1.60 -2.45
CA ASP A 12 -3.34 1.49 -3.38
C ASP A 12 -4.28 0.33 -3.01
N VAL A 13 -3.72 -0.87 -2.84
CA VAL A 13 -4.50 -2.11 -2.63
C VAL A 13 -5.03 -2.19 -1.19
N VAL A 14 -4.17 -1.94 -0.20
CA VAL A 14 -4.52 -1.97 1.23
C VAL A 14 -5.63 -0.95 1.53
N PRO A 15 -5.56 0.32 1.11
CA PRO A 15 -6.64 1.28 1.30
C PRO A 15 -7.98 0.82 0.74
N GLU A 16 -8.01 0.19 -0.44
CA GLU A 16 -9.28 -0.27 -1.01
C GLU A 16 -9.98 -1.31 -0.12
N GLY A 17 -9.22 -2.25 0.43
CA GLY A 17 -9.71 -3.19 1.43
C GLY A 17 -10.19 -2.49 2.70
N LEU A 18 -9.38 -1.59 3.24
CA LEU A 18 -9.68 -0.87 4.48
C LEU A 18 -10.90 0.04 4.36
N ARG A 19 -11.18 0.63 3.19
CA ARG A 19 -12.43 1.39 2.96
C ARG A 19 -13.66 0.54 3.22
N LYS A 20 -13.66 -0.72 2.77
CA LYS A 20 -14.75 -1.69 2.98
C LYS A 20 -14.91 -1.99 4.47
N ILE A 21 -13.80 -2.26 5.16
CA ILE A 21 -13.80 -2.51 6.61
C ILE A 21 -14.31 -1.32 7.40
N PHE A 22 -13.85 -0.11 7.10
CA PHE A 22 -14.32 1.08 7.82
C PHE A 22 -15.84 1.25 7.71
N LYS A 23 -16.42 1.14 6.51
CA LYS A 23 -17.87 1.28 6.34
C LYS A 23 -18.63 0.17 7.03
N GLN A 24 -18.15 -1.06 6.96
CA GLN A 24 -18.73 -2.16 7.71
C GLN A 24 -18.77 -1.86 9.21
N GLU A 25 -17.65 -1.43 9.80
CA GLU A 25 -17.58 -1.13 11.23
C GLU A 25 -18.45 0.07 11.62
N TRP A 26 -18.49 1.10 10.78
CA TRP A 26 -19.40 2.22 10.99
C TRP A 26 -20.86 1.78 10.92
N ASP A 27 -21.27 1.11 9.84
CA ASP A 27 -22.67 0.74 9.62
C ASP A 27 -23.14 -0.28 10.67
N ASN A 28 -22.32 -1.26 11.03
CA ASN A 28 -22.63 -2.22 12.08
C ASN A 28 -22.99 -1.54 13.41
N ARG A 29 -22.35 -0.41 13.69
CA ARG A 29 -22.51 0.29 14.96
C ARG A 29 -23.56 1.40 14.92
N TYR A 30 -23.50 2.23 13.90
CA TYR A 30 -24.17 3.53 13.89
C TYR A 30 -25.36 3.58 12.95
N LYS A 31 -25.59 2.55 12.11
CA LYS A 31 -26.71 2.52 11.15
C LYS A 31 -28.06 2.85 11.77
N THR A 32 -28.35 2.36 12.98
CA THR A 32 -29.64 2.60 13.64
C THR A 32 -29.77 4.00 14.24
N ASN A 33 -28.66 4.61 14.67
CA ASN A 33 -28.69 5.82 15.50
C ASN A 33 -28.21 7.08 14.76
N LEU A 34 -27.19 6.95 13.90
CA LEU A 34 -26.60 8.04 13.11
C LEU A 34 -26.74 7.82 11.60
N GLY A 35 -27.18 6.63 11.18
CA GLY A 35 -27.30 6.25 9.78
C GLY A 35 -26.05 5.58 9.22
N GLU A 36 -26.18 5.06 8.00
CA GLU A 36 -25.08 4.47 7.24
C GLU A 36 -24.09 5.56 6.78
N TRP A 37 -22.82 5.19 6.62
CA TRP A 37 -21.81 6.08 6.05
C TRP A 37 -22.07 6.32 4.56
N LYS A 38 -22.14 7.59 4.14
CA LYS A 38 -22.49 8.00 2.76
C LYS A 38 -21.39 8.76 2.03
N ASP A 39 -20.20 8.84 2.62
CA ASP A 39 -19.06 9.59 2.06
C ASP A 39 -19.32 11.09 1.89
N THR A 40 -20.06 11.68 2.84
CA THR A 40 -20.39 13.11 2.85
C THR A 40 -19.63 13.88 3.93
N PRO A 41 -19.43 15.20 3.76
CA PRO A 41 -18.84 16.03 4.81
C PRO A 41 -19.57 15.97 6.16
N ASP A 42 -20.87 15.70 6.16
CA ASP A 42 -21.63 15.58 7.41
C ASP A 42 -21.29 14.29 8.16
N ASP A 43 -21.08 13.17 7.45
CA ASP A 43 -20.57 11.93 8.04
C ASP A 43 -19.20 12.17 8.71
N GLY A 44 -18.30 12.87 8.00
CA GLY A 44 -16.97 13.26 8.48
C GLY A 44 -17.02 14.09 9.77
N LYS A 45 -17.85 15.13 9.81
CA LYS A 45 -18.02 15.99 11.00
C LYS A 45 -18.57 15.22 12.20
N ILE A 46 -19.56 14.36 11.99
CA ILE A 46 -20.12 13.52 13.05
C ILE A 46 -19.02 12.61 13.62
N PHE A 47 -18.28 11.93 12.74
CA PHE A 47 -17.18 11.06 13.15
C PHE A 47 -16.08 11.83 13.90
N CYS A 48 -15.65 13.00 13.42
CA CYS A 48 -14.68 13.82 14.14
C CYS A 48 -15.18 14.26 15.52
N THR A 49 -16.49 14.49 15.69
CA THR A 49 -17.08 14.80 17.00
C THR A 49 -16.94 13.61 17.96
N ILE A 50 -17.10 12.39 17.46
CA ILE A 50 -16.89 11.16 18.23
C ILE A 50 -15.42 11.02 18.64
N ILE A 51 -14.47 11.14 17.69
CA ILE A 51 -13.04 10.95 18.02
C ILE A 51 -12.51 12.04 18.94
N ARG A 52 -12.92 13.32 18.76
CA ARG A 52 -12.47 14.43 19.63
C ARG A 52 -12.89 14.24 21.09
N ARG A 53 -13.97 13.49 21.35
CA ARG A 53 -14.37 13.10 22.72
C ARG A 53 -13.47 12.00 23.30
N GLN A 54 -12.87 11.17 22.45
CA GLN A 54 -12.07 10.02 22.85
C GLN A 54 -10.56 10.33 22.96
N SER A 55 -10.04 11.26 22.16
CA SER A 55 -8.60 11.56 22.11
C SER A 55 -8.29 13.06 22.29
N ARG A 56 -7.32 13.35 23.17
CA ARG A 56 -6.85 14.72 23.46
C ARG A 56 -5.81 15.24 22.46
N ARG A 57 -5.22 14.39 21.63
CA ARG A 57 -4.16 14.77 20.66
C ARG A 57 -4.34 13.97 19.38
N ILE A 58 -4.90 14.62 18.36
CA ILE A 58 -5.11 14.04 17.03
C ILE A 58 -4.29 14.85 16.04
N ASN A 59 -3.65 14.15 15.09
CA ASN A 59 -2.94 14.81 14.01
C ASN A 59 -3.94 15.65 13.17
N ARG A 60 -3.64 16.94 12.99
CA ARG A 60 -4.48 17.89 12.27
C ARG A 60 -4.79 17.42 10.83
N TYR A 61 -3.78 16.89 10.12
CA TYR A 61 -3.94 16.36 8.77
C TYR A 61 -4.99 15.24 8.70
N LEU A 62 -4.99 14.34 9.69
CA LEU A 62 -5.98 13.26 9.75
C LEU A 62 -7.39 13.82 9.95
N LEU A 63 -7.56 14.78 10.86
CA LEU A 63 -8.87 15.40 11.09
C LEU A 63 -9.38 16.13 9.85
N GLU A 64 -8.55 16.96 9.22
CA GLU A 64 -8.93 17.72 8.02
C GLU A 64 -9.34 16.78 6.87
N THR A 65 -8.67 15.63 6.73
CA THR A 65 -8.98 14.64 5.70
C THR A 65 -10.28 13.89 6.01
N ILE A 66 -10.47 13.48 7.27
CA ILE A 66 -11.65 12.76 7.73
C ILE A 66 -12.90 13.65 7.70
N GLU A 67 -12.76 14.94 8.01
CA GLU A 67 -13.87 15.90 8.08
C GLU A 67 -14.53 16.13 6.71
N LYS A 68 -13.81 15.87 5.61
CA LYS A 68 -14.41 15.84 4.26
C LYS A 68 -15.35 14.66 4.03
N GLY A 69 -15.21 13.58 4.81
CA GLY A 69 -16.05 12.38 4.78
C GLY A 69 -15.83 11.43 3.60
N ASN A 70 -15.17 11.87 2.54
CA ASN A 70 -14.95 11.04 1.35
C ASN A 70 -13.83 10.01 1.56
N ARG A 71 -14.18 8.74 1.79
CA ARG A 71 -13.19 7.66 2.02
C ARG A 71 -12.31 7.37 0.80
N ALA A 72 -12.70 7.78 -0.41
CA ALA A 72 -11.84 7.63 -1.58
C ALA A 72 -10.55 8.45 -1.46
N GLU A 73 -10.60 9.59 -0.77
CA GLU A 73 -9.43 10.45 -0.51
C GLU A 73 -8.55 9.95 0.65
N TRP A 74 -8.98 8.93 1.38
CA TRP A 74 -8.27 8.47 2.57
C TRP A 74 -7.16 7.50 2.19
N ASP A 75 -5.93 7.85 2.59
CA ASP A 75 -4.78 6.96 2.50
C ASP A 75 -4.82 5.86 3.60
N SER A 76 -3.88 4.91 3.55
CA SER A 76 -3.79 3.83 4.54
C SER A 76 -3.57 4.33 5.98
N SER A 77 -2.95 5.50 6.17
CA SER A 77 -2.77 6.12 7.47
C SER A 77 -4.11 6.58 8.04
N VAL A 78 -4.89 7.31 7.23
CA VAL A 78 -6.20 7.82 7.60
C VAL A 78 -7.16 6.68 7.86
N LEU A 79 -7.19 5.66 6.99
CA LEU A 79 -8.07 4.50 7.15
C LEU A 79 -7.75 3.67 8.39
N CYS A 80 -6.47 3.32 8.61
CA CYS A 80 -6.09 2.60 9.82
C CYS A 80 -6.42 3.41 11.07
N TYR A 81 -6.20 4.72 11.06
CA TYR A 81 -6.58 5.58 12.17
C TYR A 81 -8.08 5.58 12.41
N ALA A 82 -8.87 5.79 11.36
CA ALA A 82 -10.32 5.85 11.44
C ALA A 82 -10.91 4.55 11.95
N ILE A 83 -10.49 3.39 11.44
CA ILE A 83 -11.00 2.08 11.90
C ILE A 83 -10.64 1.85 13.38
N LEU A 84 -9.39 2.11 13.77
CA LEU A 84 -8.93 1.89 15.14
C LEU A 84 -9.58 2.83 16.17
N ASN A 85 -10.25 3.89 15.73
CA ASN A 85 -10.96 4.87 16.57
C ASN A 85 -12.45 4.99 16.20
N CYS A 86 -12.96 4.10 15.35
CA CYS A 86 -14.38 4.05 15.00
C CYS A 86 -15.21 3.56 16.19
N ASP A 87 -14.57 2.76 17.04
CA ASP A 87 -15.05 2.42 18.37
C ASP A 87 -14.07 2.87 19.46
N SER A 88 -14.59 2.97 20.68
CA SER A 88 -13.79 2.94 21.89
C SER A 88 -12.79 1.78 21.79
N PRO A 89 -11.53 1.98 22.23
CA PRO A 89 -10.51 0.95 22.21
C PRO A 89 -10.91 -0.39 22.85
N ASP A 90 -11.91 -0.38 23.76
CA ASP A 90 -12.40 -1.55 24.50
C ASP A 90 -13.50 -2.33 23.78
N ASN A 91 -14.15 -1.72 22.77
CA ASN A 91 -15.30 -2.32 22.08
C ASN A 91 -14.99 -2.72 20.63
N LEU A 92 -13.89 -2.24 20.06
CA LEU A 92 -13.49 -2.65 18.72
C LEU A 92 -13.18 -4.15 18.69
N ASN A 93 -13.71 -4.85 17.67
CA ASN A 93 -13.47 -6.28 17.48
C ASN A 93 -11.94 -6.57 17.54
N PRO A 94 -11.47 -7.43 18.48
CA PRO A 94 -10.04 -7.68 18.66
C PRO A 94 -9.34 -8.16 17.38
N ARG A 95 -10.04 -8.94 16.54
CA ARG A 95 -9.55 -9.41 15.26
C ARG A 95 -9.32 -8.25 14.29
N ILE A 96 -10.25 -7.30 14.21
CA ILE A 96 -10.11 -6.10 13.37
C ILE A 96 -8.97 -5.23 13.90
N LYS A 97 -8.95 -4.99 15.21
CA LYS A 97 -7.90 -4.21 15.88
C LYS A 97 -6.50 -4.75 15.60
N SER A 98 -6.31 -6.08 15.71
CA SER A 98 -5.02 -6.72 15.45
C SER A 98 -4.61 -6.60 13.98
N ASN A 99 -5.46 -7.02 13.04
CA ASN A 99 -5.11 -7.07 11.62
C ASN A 99 -4.91 -5.66 11.00
N VAL A 100 -5.75 -4.69 11.37
CA VAL A 100 -5.55 -3.29 10.95
C VAL A 100 -4.30 -2.70 11.62
N GLY A 101 -4.01 -3.10 12.87
CA GLY A 101 -2.78 -2.78 13.56
C GLY A 101 -1.53 -3.27 12.82
N ASP A 102 -1.54 -4.51 12.34
CA ASP A 102 -0.44 -5.11 11.59
C ASP A 102 -0.22 -4.41 10.24
N LEU A 103 -1.29 -4.09 9.51
CA LEU A 103 -1.22 -3.32 8.26
C LEU A 103 -0.65 -1.90 8.51
N ARG A 104 -1.06 -1.25 9.60
CA ARG A 104 -0.52 0.05 10.01
C ARG A 104 0.97 -0.04 10.36
N TYR A 105 1.38 -1.09 11.10
CA TYR A 105 2.78 -1.31 11.46
C TYR A 105 3.65 -1.49 10.21
N LEU A 106 3.19 -2.33 9.27
CA LEU A 106 3.88 -2.57 8.01
C LEU A 106 4.04 -1.29 7.18
N ARG A 107 2.99 -0.46 7.10
CA ARG A 107 3.08 0.84 6.42
C ARG A 107 4.11 1.75 7.09
N ASN A 108 4.09 1.85 8.41
CA ASN A 108 5.04 2.69 9.15
C ASN A 108 6.48 2.21 8.96
N GLU A 109 6.70 0.90 9.00
CA GLU A 109 8.02 0.29 8.76
C GLU A 109 8.55 0.66 7.37
N LEU A 110 7.72 0.62 6.33
CA LEU A 110 8.10 1.00 4.97
C LEU A 110 8.38 2.49 4.82
N ALA A 111 7.61 3.34 5.49
CA ALA A 111 7.81 4.80 5.49
C ALA A 111 9.14 5.21 6.14
N HIS A 112 9.66 4.37 7.05
CA HIS A 112 10.94 4.57 7.70
C HIS A 112 12.07 3.68 7.15
N TRP A 113 11.80 2.94 6.06
CA TRP A 113 12.80 2.04 5.49
C TRP A 113 13.96 2.86 4.90
N PRO A 114 15.22 2.55 5.24
CA PRO A 114 16.34 3.44 4.97
C PRO A 114 16.80 3.45 3.49
N THR A 115 16.41 2.44 2.71
CA THR A 115 16.84 2.28 1.31
C THR A 115 15.68 1.86 0.41
N VAL A 116 15.89 1.77 -0.90
CA VAL A 116 14.89 1.23 -1.84
C VAL A 116 15.06 -0.28 -2.07
N GLU A 117 15.98 -0.91 -1.33
CA GLU A 117 16.34 -2.31 -1.50
C GLU A 117 15.66 -3.17 -0.43
N ILE A 118 14.88 -4.14 -0.91
CA ILE A 118 14.20 -5.13 -0.09
C ILE A 118 14.47 -6.51 -0.67
N SER A 119 14.92 -7.44 0.18
CA SER A 119 15.17 -8.82 -0.22
C SER A 119 13.88 -9.52 -0.67
N ASN A 120 14.01 -10.47 -1.60
CA ASN A 120 12.88 -11.29 -2.05
C ASN A 120 12.19 -12.04 -0.90
N GLU A 121 12.96 -12.47 0.11
CA GLU A 121 12.43 -13.12 1.30
C GLU A 121 11.58 -12.18 2.15
N TYR A 122 12.08 -10.97 2.41
CA TYR A 122 11.35 -9.97 3.17
C TYR A 122 10.06 -9.57 2.42
N PHE A 123 10.16 -9.32 1.11
CA PHE A 123 9.00 -9.02 0.27
C PHE A 123 7.92 -10.12 0.37
N ARG A 124 8.28 -11.39 0.14
CA ARG A 124 7.35 -12.52 0.24
C ARG A 124 6.72 -12.62 1.63
N THR A 125 7.50 -12.40 2.68
CA THR A 125 7.02 -12.40 4.06
C THR A 125 5.97 -11.32 4.29
N LYS A 126 6.22 -10.09 3.82
CA LYS A 126 5.29 -8.98 3.98
C LYS A 126 4.01 -9.18 3.16
N ILE A 127 4.13 -9.64 1.91
CA ILE A 127 2.96 -9.98 1.10
C ILE A 127 2.11 -11.07 1.78
N SER A 128 2.75 -12.12 2.32
CA SER A 128 2.03 -13.17 3.06
C SER A 128 1.26 -12.59 4.26
N LYS A 129 1.89 -11.71 5.05
CA LYS A 129 1.22 -11.02 6.16
C LYS A 129 0.02 -10.19 5.72
N ILE A 130 0.13 -9.46 4.60
CA ILE A 130 -0.98 -8.68 4.05
C ILE A 130 -2.13 -9.61 3.62
N LYS A 131 -1.83 -10.72 2.92
CA LYS A 131 -2.83 -11.71 2.50
C LYS A 131 -3.56 -12.33 3.69
N ILE A 132 -2.82 -12.71 4.73
CA ILE A 132 -3.39 -13.21 5.99
C ILE A 132 -4.30 -12.16 6.61
N ALA A 133 -3.84 -10.91 6.74
CA ALA A 133 -4.66 -9.84 7.32
C ALA A 133 -5.96 -9.62 6.51
N PHE A 134 -5.89 -9.66 5.18
CA PHE A 134 -7.08 -9.55 4.32
C PHE A 134 -8.05 -10.70 4.55
N HIS A 135 -7.55 -11.95 4.58
CA HIS A 135 -8.36 -13.12 4.89
C HIS A 135 -9.03 -13.00 6.26
N GLU A 136 -8.28 -12.63 7.30
CA GLU A 136 -8.81 -12.52 8.67
C GLU A 136 -9.82 -11.37 8.82
N LEU A 137 -9.76 -10.35 7.94
CA LEU A 137 -10.72 -9.26 7.83
C LEU A 137 -11.93 -9.60 6.94
N GLY A 138 -11.99 -10.80 6.35
CA GLY A 138 -13.05 -11.21 5.43
C GLY A 138 -13.02 -10.50 4.06
N LEU A 139 -11.86 -9.96 3.69
CA LEU A 139 -11.64 -9.32 2.40
C LEU A 139 -11.18 -10.37 1.36
N ARG A 140 -11.45 -10.09 0.09
CA ARG A 140 -10.87 -10.87 -1.02
C ARG A 140 -9.36 -10.74 -0.99
N GLU A 141 -8.66 -11.81 -1.35
CA GLU A 141 -7.20 -11.79 -1.42
C GLU A 141 -6.71 -10.60 -2.28
N PRO A 142 -5.74 -9.81 -1.79
CA PRO A 142 -5.27 -8.63 -2.49
C PRO A 142 -4.52 -9.04 -3.76
N GLU A 143 -4.89 -8.41 -4.87
CA GLU A 143 -4.12 -8.51 -6.11
C GLU A 143 -2.80 -7.79 -5.92
N ILE A 144 -1.70 -8.52 -6.05
CA ILE A 144 -0.37 -7.94 -5.96
C ILE A 144 -0.01 -7.45 -7.35
N PRO A 145 0.12 -6.13 -7.59
CA PRO A 145 0.52 -5.63 -8.89
C PRO A 145 1.86 -6.26 -9.26
N GLY A 146 1.95 -6.72 -10.51
CA GLY A 146 3.19 -7.24 -11.07
C GLY A 146 4.31 -6.20 -11.00
N PRO A 147 5.57 -6.61 -11.26
CA PRO A 147 6.61 -5.62 -11.50
C PRO A 147 6.10 -4.78 -12.68
N GLU A 148 5.84 -3.49 -12.44
CA GLU A 148 5.69 -2.58 -13.58
C GLU A 148 7.09 -2.48 -14.12
N ILE A 149 7.40 -3.32 -15.11
CA ILE A 149 8.48 -3.00 -16.00
C ILE A 149 8.07 -1.63 -16.54
N GLY A 150 8.81 -0.58 -16.23
CA GLY A 150 8.58 0.78 -16.75
C GLY A 150 8.85 0.88 -18.25
N PHE A 151 8.72 -0.26 -18.94
CA PHE A 151 8.86 -0.48 -20.34
C PHE A 151 7.61 -1.21 -20.79
N SER A 152 6.96 -0.73 -21.84
CA SER A 152 6.04 -1.56 -22.60
C SER A 152 6.77 -2.83 -23.08
N LEU A 153 6.00 -3.86 -23.48
CA LEU A 153 6.62 -5.05 -24.07
C LEU A 153 7.49 -4.69 -25.28
N GLU A 154 7.06 -3.69 -26.06
CA GLU A 154 7.83 -3.15 -27.18
C GLU A 154 9.13 -2.48 -26.73
N GLU A 155 9.10 -1.65 -25.68
CA GLU A 155 10.30 -1.00 -25.14
C GLU A 155 11.29 -2.01 -24.55
N PHE A 156 10.79 -3.07 -23.91
CA PHE A 156 11.63 -4.17 -23.41
C PHE A 156 12.28 -4.97 -24.56
N ILE A 157 11.52 -5.25 -25.62
CA ILE A 157 12.05 -5.93 -26.82
C ILE A 157 13.13 -5.06 -27.50
N ALA A 158 12.87 -3.76 -27.67
CA ALA A 158 13.83 -2.83 -28.25
C ALA A 158 15.14 -2.78 -27.44
N ALA A 159 15.05 -2.75 -26.11
CA ALA A 159 16.22 -2.79 -25.24
C ALA A 159 17.02 -4.11 -25.38
N LEU A 160 16.34 -5.25 -25.56
CA LEU A 160 17.01 -6.54 -25.80
C LEU A 160 17.72 -6.57 -27.15
N GLU A 161 17.14 -5.97 -28.19
CA GLU A 161 17.75 -5.86 -29.51
C GLU A 161 19.02 -5.00 -29.47
N GLU A 162 18.94 -3.82 -28.84
CA GLU A 162 20.12 -2.95 -28.65
C GLU A 162 21.25 -3.66 -27.90
N LEU A 163 20.91 -4.40 -26.85
CA LEU A 163 21.89 -5.15 -26.06
C LEU A 163 22.56 -6.26 -26.88
N GLY A 164 21.81 -6.90 -27.78
CA GLY A 164 22.34 -7.86 -28.75
C GLY A 164 23.34 -7.23 -29.74
N ASP A 165 23.02 -6.04 -30.25
CA ASP A 165 23.89 -5.32 -31.18
C ASP A 165 25.17 -4.79 -30.50
N ILE A 166 25.05 -4.31 -29.27
CA ILE A 166 26.20 -3.92 -28.45
C ILE A 166 27.13 -5.12 -28.24
N LYS A 167 26.57 -6.29 -27.92
CA LYS A 167 27.36 -7.51 -27.72
C LYS A 167 28.13 -7.90 -28.99
N LYS A 168 27.49 -7.85 -30.17
CA LYS A 168 28.17 -8.11 -31.45
C LYS A 168 29.32 -7.13 -31.71
N LYS A 169 29.12 -5.83 -31.45
CA LYS A 169 30.16 -4.82 -31.62
C LYS A 169 31.36 -5.07 -30.71
N ILE A 170 31.12 -5.52 -29.46
CA ILE A 170 32.19 -5.90 -28.53
C ILE A 170 32.99 -7.07 -29.11
N GLU A 171 32.34 -8.15 -29.56
CA GLU A 171 33.02 -9.31 -30.15
C GLU A 171 33.87 -8.96 -31.39
N GLU A 172 33.39 -8.03 -32.24
CA GLU A 172 34.15 -7.55 -33.40
C GLU A 172 35.38 -6.73 -33.00
N LEU A 173 35.24 -5.87 -31.99
CA LEU A 173 36.34 -5.08 -31.45
C LEU A 173 37.40 -5.96 -30.81
N GLU A 174 37.00 -6.97 -30.05
CA GLU A 174 37.91 -7.97 -29.47
C GLU A 174 38.69 -8.71 -30.56
N LYS A 175 38.01 -9.18 -31.63
CA LYS A 175 38.69 -9.81 -32.78
C LYS A 175 39.67 -8.87 -33.47
N LYS A 176 39.31 -7.60 -33.67
CA LYS A 176 40.21 -6.59 -34.26
C LYS A 176 41.42 -6.32 -33.36
N PHE A 177 41.22 -6.28 -32.05
CA PHE A 177 42.28 -6.07 -31.07
C PHE A 177 43.27 -7.24 -31.05
N VAL A 178 42.77 -8.48 -30.98
CA VAL A 178 43.61 -9.70 -31.06
C VAL A 178 44.40 -9.74 -32.35
N ARG A 179 43.78 -9.46 -33.51
CA ARG A 179 44.49 -9.41 -34.79
C ARG A 179 45.63 -8.39 -34.76
N LYS A 180 45.43 -7.20 -34.20
CA LYS A 180 46.49 -6.18 -34.09
C LYS A 180 47.65 -6.64 -33.21
N LEU A 181 47.41 -7.41 -32.16
CA LEU A 181 48.45 -7.95 -31.29
C LEU A 181 49.25 -9.09 -31.94
N THR A 182 48.64 -9.87 -32.83
CA THR A 182 49.32 -11.00 -33.52
C THR A 182 49.99 -10.61 -34.84
N THR A 183 49.97 -9.33 -35.22
CA THR A 183 50.64 -8.83 -36.44
C THR A 183 51.98 -8.14 -36.14
N PHE A 184 52.52 -8.31 -34.92
CA PHE A 184 53.87 -7.91 -34.51
C PHE A 184 54.80 -9.12 -34.42
#